data_AF-A0A5I9QY45-F1
#
_entry.id   AF-A0A5I9QY45-F1
#
_cell.length_a   1.000
_cell.length_b   1.000
_cell.length_c   1.000
_cell.angle_alpha   90.00
_cell.angle_beta   90.00
_cell.angle_gamma   90.00
#
_symmetry.space_group_name_H-M   'P 1'
#
loop_
_entity.id
_entity.type
_entity.pdbx_description
1 polymer ?
#
loop_
_entity_poly.entity_id
_entity_poly.type
_entity_poly.pdbx_seq_one_letter_code
_entity_poly.pdbx_strand_id
1 'polypeptide(L)'
;VLQTDYIVMSQKLSAADIIKYTVTMKIFGLMFFIYTAVLQALWPVCAELRVKMQWRKLHRIIFLNIIGGVFFIGLGTLFIYVLKGYIYSIIANGIDYNISEVVFVLLAVYFSIRVWCDTFAMLLQSMNQLKILWLIVPCQALIGGVTQWYFAEHYGIVGILYGLILSFSLTVFWGLPVYYMYKSKRLA
;
A
#
# COMPACT_ATOMS: atom_id res chain seq x y z
N VAL A 1 -8.03 -0.04 5.30
CA VAL A 1 -9.39 0.02 5.87
C VAL A 1 -9.42 -0.17 7.38
N LEU A 2 -8.31 -0.38 8.11
CA LEU A 2 -8.38 -0.57 9.56
C LEU A 2 -7.93 0.61 10.44
N GLN A 3 -7.33 1.68 9.88
CA GLN A 3 -6.90 2.89 10.62
C GLN A 3 -6.18 2.62 11.95
N THR A 4 -5.61 1.42 12.13
CA THR A 4 -4.93 0.99 13.36
C THR A 4 -3.69 1.82 13.61
N ASP A 5 -3.12 2.37 12.55
CA ASP A 5 -2.06 3.36 12.59
C ASP A 5 -2.48 4.61 13.38
N TYR A 6 -3.71 5.09 13.24
CA TYR A 6 -4.21 6.26 13.99
C TYR A 6 -4.36 6.01 15.49
N ILE A 7 -4.72 4.78 15.87
CA ILE A 7 -4.80 4.40 17.28
C ILE A 7 -3.42 4.49 17.92
N VAL A 8 -2.40 3.87 17.29
CA VAL A 8 -1.02 3.92 17.79
C VAL A 8 -0.48 5.36 17.79
N MET A 9 -0.72 6.11 16.71
CA MET A 9 -0.33 7.51 16.60
C MET A 9 -0.89 8.37 17.74
N SER A 10 -2.18 8.23 18.03
CA SER A 10 -2.85 9.04 19.07
C SER A 10 -2.26 8.85 20.46
N GLN A 11 -1.62 7.71 20.72
CA GLN A 11 -1.06 7.37 22.02
C GLN A 11 0.44 7.67 22.12
N LYS A 12 1.18 7.62 21.00
CA LYS A 12 2.65 7.62 21.00
C LYS A 12 3.28 8.86 20.35
N LEU A 13 2.54 9.63 19.54
CA LEU A 13 3.08 10.79 18.84
C LEU A 13 2.51 12.12 19.32
N SER A 14 3.31 13.17 19.14
CA SER A 14 2.88 14.55 19.35
C SER A 14 1.83 14.96 18.31
N ALA A 15 0.95 15.90 18.67
CA ALA A 15 -0.07 16.41 17.76
C ALA A 15 0.53 16.95 16.45
N ALA A 16 1.70 17.60 16.51
CA ALA A 16 2.39 18.11 15.33
C ALA A 16 2.83 16.99 14.38
N ASP A 17 3.35 15.88 14.91
CA ASP A 17 3.79 14.73 14.12
C ASP A 17 2.62 13.96 13.50
N ILE A 18 1.49 13.88 14.22
CA ILE A 18 0.25 13.29 13.71
C ILE A 18 -0.26 14.06 12.49
N ILE A 19 -0.25 15.40 12.55
CA ILE A 19 -0.67 16.25 11.43
C ILE A 19 0.27 16.04 10.24
N LYS A 20 1.59 16.11 10.48
CA LYS A 20 2.64 15.87 9.47
C LYS A 20 2.44 14.53 8.74
N TYR A 21 2.28 13.44 9.49
CA TYR A 21 2.04 12.11 8.91
C TYR A 21 0.72 12.08 8.16
N THR A 22 -0.37 12.59 8.74
CA THR A 22 -1.71 12.53 8.15
C THR A 22 -1.78 13.26 6.83
N VAL A 23 -1.27 14.49 6.77
CA VAL A 23 -1.27 15.27 5.52
C VAL A 23 -0.45 14.55 4.46
N THR A 24 0.75 14.09 4.82
CA THR A 24 1.62 13.34 3.90
C THR A 24 0.94 12.08 3.37
N MET A 25 0.33 11.28 4.25
CA MET A 25 -0.41 10.07 3.87
C MET A 25 -1.62 10.36 2.98
N LYS A 26 -2.30 11.49 3.17
CA LYS A 26 -3.43 11.90 2.29
C LYS A 26 -2.94 12.26 0.90
N ILE A 27 -1.83 12.97 0.77
CA ILE A 27 -1.21 13.31 -0.52
C ILE A 27 -0.81 12.03 -1.27
N PHE A 28 -0.10 11.12 -0.61
CA PHE A 28 0.23 9.82 -1.21
C PHE A 28 -1.02 8.97 -1.48
N GLY A 29 -2.05 9.08 -0.63
CA GLY A 29 -3.34 8.43 -0.83
C GLY A 29 -4.06 8.90 -2.09
N LEU A 30 -3.96 10.19 -2.44
CA LEU A 30 -4.50 10.72 -3.70
C LEU A 30 -3.77 10.13 -4.91
N MET A 31 -2.43 10.05 -4.85
CA MET A 31 -1.66 9.38 -5.89
C MET A 31 -2.06 7.90 -5.99
N PHE A 32 -2.09 7.19 -4.87
CA PHE A 32 -2.46 5.78 -4.84
C PHE A 32 -3.89 5.54 -5.32
N PHE A 33 -4.81 6.48 -5.08
CA PHE A 33 -6.18 6.42 -5.58
C PHE A 33 -6.23 6.28 -7.11
N ILE A 34 -5.41 7.03 -7.84
CA ILE A 34 -5.31 6.92 -9.31
C ILE A 34 -4.93 5.50 -9.72
N TYR A 35 -3.93 4.92 -9.06
CA TYR A 35 -3.54 3.53 -9.28
C TYR A 35 -4.71 2.57 -8.97
N THR A 36 -5.39 2.73 -7.84
CA THR A 36 -6.51 1.85 -7.48
C THR A 36 -7.66 1.96 -8.48
N ALA A 37 -7.91 3.13 -9.07
CA ALA A 37 -8.93 3.30 -10.10
C ALA A 37 -8.60 2.47 -11.35
N VAL A 38 -7.34 2.47 -11.80
CA VAL A 38 -6.86 1.60 -12.89
C VAL A 38 -7.04 0.14 -12.52
N LEU A 39 -6.68 -0.25 -11.30
CA LEU A 39 -6.81 -1.63 -10.83
C LEU A 39 -8.28 -2.10 -10.82
N GLN A 40 -9.21 -1.24 -10.40
CA GLN A 40 -10.66 -1.53 -10.44
C GLN A 40 -11.17 -1.69 -11.87
N ALA A 41 -10.68 -0.90 -12.82
CA ALA A 41 -11.01 -1.06 -14.24
C ALA A 41 -10.43 -2.35 -14.84
N LEU A 42 -9.24 -2.77 -14.39
CA LEU A 42 -8.61 -4.02 -14.83
C LEU A 42 -9.27 -5.27 -14.25
N TRP A 43 -9.98 -5.15 -13.13
CA TRP A 43 -10.62 -6.28 -12.46
C TRP A 43 -11.56 -7.09 -13.38
N PRO A 44 -12.60 -6.52 -14.01
CA PRO A 44 -13.50 -7.27 -14.89
C PRO A 44 -12.75 -7.89 -16.09
N VAL A 45 -11.75 -7.20 -16.64
CA VAL A 45 -10.90 -7.71 -17.74
C VAL A 45 -10.14 -8.95 -17.29
N CYS A 46 -9.57 -8.94 -16.08
CA CYS A 46 -8.86 -10.09 -15.52
C CYS A 46 -9.80 -11.28 -15.28
N ALA A 47 -11.03 -11.03 -14.84
CA ALA A 47 -12.05 -12.07 -14.69
C ALA A 47 -12.40 -12.71 -16.03
N GLU A 48 -12.64 -11.90 -17.07
CA GLU A 48 -12.96 -12.37 -18.42
C GLU A 48 -11.81 -13.17 -19.05
N LEU A 49 -10.58 -12.66 -18.98
CA LEU A 49 -9.40 -13.34 -19.52
C LEU A 49 -9.17 -14.70 -18.88
N ARG A 50 -9.53 -14.86 -17.59
CA ARG A 50 -9.46 -16.16 -16.93
C ARG A 50 -10.53 -17.12 -17.44
N VAL A 51 -11.78 -16.67 -17.59
CA VAL A 51 -12.85 -17.52 -18.17
C VAL A 51 -12.47 -17.98 -19.58
N LYS A 52 -11.81 -17.10 -20.36
CA LYS A 52 -11.27 -17.43 -21.69
C LYS A 52 -9.96 -18.23 -21.66
N MET A 53 -9.45 -18.60 -20.48
CA MET A 53 -8.19 -19.35 -20.29
C MET A 53 -6.96 -18.69 -20.95
N GLN A 54 -6.97 -17.37 -21.15
CA GLN A 54 -5.89 -16.63 -21.80
C GLN A 54 -4.79 -16.22 -20.81
N TRP A 55 -4.20 -17.22 -20.13
CA TRP A 55 -3.23 -17.04 -19.04
C TRP A 55 -2.03 -16.17 -19.42
N ARG A 56 -1.52 -16.30 -20.65
CA ARG A 56 -0.37 -15.49 -21.13
C ARG A 56 -0.71 -14.00 -21.17
N LYS A 57 -1.92 -13.63 -21.64
CA LYS A 57 -2.36 -12.22 -21.67
C LYS A 57 -2.62 -11.70 -20.26
N LEU A 58 -3.24 -12.52 -19.42
CA LEU A 58 -3.49 -12.19 -18.01
C LEU A 58 -2.18 -11.84 -17.29
N HIS A 59 -1.18 -12.72 -17.35
CA HIS A 59 0.12 -12.47 -16.71
C HIS A 59 0.84 -11.24 -17.26
N ARG A 60 0.75 -10.99 -18.57
CA ARG A 60 1.33 -9.79 -19.18
C ARG A 60 0.69 -8.50 -18.64
N ILE A 61 -0.65 -8.45 -18.55
CA ILE A 61 -1.37 -7.27 -18.03
C ILE A 61 -1.03 -7.04 -16.56
N ILE A 62 -1.00 -8.10 -15.75
CA ILE A 62 -0.62 -8.03 -14.33
C ILE A 62 0.79 -7.46 -14.16
N PHE A 63 1.75 -7.98 -14.93
CA PHE A 63 3.13 -7.54 -14.84
C PHE A 63 3.31 -6.07 -15.26
N LEU A 64 2.64 -5.67 -16.34
CA LEU A 64 2.62 -4.27 -16.78
C LEU A 64 1.96 -3.35 -15.74
N ASN A 65 0.88 -3.79 -15.10
CA ASN A 65 0.21 -3.02 -14.04
C ASN A 65 1.12 -2.83 -12.83
N ILE A 66 1.84 -3.87 -12.40
CA ILE A 66 2.76 -3.80 -11.26
C ILE A 66 3.93 -2.86 -11.57
N ILE A 67 4.60 -3.03 -12.71
CA ILE A 67 5.71 -2.16 -13.11
C ILE A 67 5.22 -0.71 -13.27
N GLY A 68 4.10 -0.52 -13.98
CA GLY A 68 3.51 0.80 -14.17
C GLY A 68 3.14 1.47 -12.85
N GLY A 69 2.54 0.72 -11.92
CA GLY A 69 2.16 1.22 -10.59
C GLY A 69 3.37 1.59 -9.72
N VAL A 70 4.40 0.74 -9.67
CA VAL A 70 5.64 1.01 -8.94
C VAL A 70 6.37 2.22 -9.53
N PHE A 71 6.46 2.31 -10.86
CA PHE A 71 7.05 3.45 -11.54
C PHE A 71 6.27 4.75 -11.28
N PHE A 72 4.94 4.68 -11.35
CA PHE A 72 4.06 5.80 -11.05
C PHE A 72 4.23 6.30 -9.61
N ILE A 73 4.34 5.41 -8.63
CA ILE A 73 4.60 5.76 -7.23
C ILE A 73 5.99 6.37 -7.08
N GLY A 74 7.02 5.80 -7.72
CA GLY A 74 8.38 6.33 -7.68
C GLY A 74 8.45 7.77 -8.21
N LEU A 75 7.88 8.00 -9.41
CA LEU A 75 7.81 9.34 -10.00
C LEU A 75 6.96 10.30 -9.18
N GLY A 76 5.79 9.86 -8.70
CA GLY A 76 4.92 10.71 -7.89
C GLY A 76 5.55 11.07 -6.54
N THR A 77 6.30 10.16 -5.92
CA THR A 77 7.10 10.45 -4.72
C THR A 77 8.14 11.54 -5.01
N LEU A 78 8.87 11.44 -6.13
CA LEU A 78 9.85 12.45 -6.53
C LEU A 78 9.19 13.81 -6.76
N PHE A 79 8.04 13.83 -7.45
CA PHE A 79 7.26 15.04 -7.69
C PHE A 79 6.79 15.70 -6.39
N ILE A 80 6.23 14.91 -5.46
CA ILE A 80 5.80 15.39 -4.13
C ILE A 80 7.01 15.92 -3.35
N TYR A 81 8.16 15.24 -3.41
CA TYR A 81 9.37 15.65 -2.70
C TYR A 81 9.88 17.01 -3.17
N VAL A 82 9.93 17.25 -4.48
CA VAL A 82 10.39 18.52 -5.07
C VAL A 82 9.39 19.65 -4.76
N LEU A 83 8.09 19.37 -4.85
CA LEU A 83 7.04 20.38 -4.64
C LEU A 83 6.57 20.49 -3.18
N LYS A 84 7.22 19.80 -2.24
CA LYS A 84 6.79 19.75 -0.83
C LYS A 84 6.55 21.16 -0.28
N GLY A 85 7.46 22.11 -0.51
CA GLY A 85 7.32 23.48 -0.02
C GLY A 85 6.04 24.19 -0.49
N TYR A 86 5.60 23.92 -1.73
CA TYR A 86 4.38 24.51 -2.30
C TYR A 86 3.12 23.75 -1.87
N ILE A 87 3.16 22.42 -1.89
CA ILE A 87 2.01 21.58 -1.51
C ILE A 87 1.64 21.81 -0.04
N TYR A 88 2.65 21.83 0.84
CA TYR A 88 2.41 21.98 2.28
C TYR A 88 2.05 23.42 2.69
N SER A 89 2.51 24.44 1.97
CA SER A 89 2.10 25.83 2.26
C SER A 89 0.62 26.07 1.95
N ILE A 90 0.05 25.39 0.96
CA ILE A 90 -1.38 25.46 0.62
C ILE A 90 -2.22 24.70 1.64
N ILE A 91 -1.80 23.48 2.01
CA ILE A 91 -2.63 22.57 2.82
C ILE A 91 -2.49 22.84 4.34
N ALA A 92 -1.28 23.16 4.80
CA ALA A 92 -0.91 23.24 6.21
C ALA A 92 -0.21 24.56 6.51
N ASN A 93 -0.88 25.66 6.18
CA ASN A 93 -0.37 27.01 6.38
C ASN A 93 -0.12 27.26 7.89
N GLY A 94 1.12 27.60 8.28
CA GLY A 94 1.51 27.85 9.67
C GLY A 94 2.09 26.67 10.45
N ILE A 95 2.37 25.52 9.82
CA ILE A 95 3.09 24.40 10.46
C ILE A 95 4.50 24.30 9.89
N ASP A 96 5.51 24.24 10.76
CA ASP A 96 6.89 23.92 10.35
C ASP A 96 6.97 22.49 9.83
N TYR A 97 6.87 22.37 8.50
CA TYR A 97 6.93 21.10 7.79
C TYR A 97 8.40 20.67 7.61
N ASN A 98 9.02 20.26 8.71
CA ASN A 98 10.30 19.58 8.70
C ASN A 98 10.07 18.07 8.85
N ILE A 99 9.90 17.38 7.71
CA ILE A 99 9.84 15.91 7.63
C ILE A 99 11.14 15.39 7.03
N SER A 100 11.71 14.37 7.68
CA SER A 100 12.91 13.67 7.22
C SER A 100 12.70 13.04 5.84
N GLU A 101 13.71 13.11 4.98
CA GLU A 101 13.74 12.48 3.66
C GLU A 101 13.46 10.97 3.74
N VAL A 102 13.87 10.33 4.84
CA VAL A 102 13.64 8.91 5.11
C VAL A 102 12.15 8.56 5.06
N VAL A 103 11.26 9.45 5.52
CA VAL A 103 9.81 9.22 5.51
C VAL A 103 9.28 9.11 4.08
N PHE A 104 9.76 9.92 3.15
CA PHE A 104 9.35 9.86 1.74
C PHE A 104 9.80 8.56 1.08
N VAL A 105 11.03 8.12 1.36
CA VAL A 105 11.55 6.84 0.85
C VAL A 105 10.74 5.67 1.40
N LEU A 106 10.45 5.66 2.70
CA LEU A 106 9.64 4.61 3.31
C LEU A 106 8.21 4.58 2.78
N LEU A 107 7.60 5.74 2.53
CA LEU A 107 6.29 5.81 1.90
C LEU A 107 6.31 5.25 0.47
N ALA A 108 7.32 5.58 -0.33
CA ALA A 108 7.46 5.03 -1.68
C ALA A 108 7.57 3.50 -1.68
N VAL A 109 8.39 2.95 -0.76
CA VAL A 109 8.54 1.50 -0.56
C VAL A 109 7.21 0.88 -0.14
N TYR A 110 6.55 1.47 0.86
CA TYR A 110 5.28 0.99 1.37
C TYR A 110 4.18 0.95 0.29
N PHE A 111 4.01 2.03 -0.47
CA PHE A 111 3.00 2.09 -1.52
C PHE A 111 3.35 1.15 -2.68
N SER A 112 4.63 0.92 -2.97
CA SER A 112 5.08 -0.05 -3.98
C SER A 112 4.76 -1.49 -3.57
N ILE A 113 4.96 -1.84 -2.29
CA ILE A 113 4.52 -3.12 -1.73
C ILE A 113 2.99 -3.24 -1.81
N ARG A 114 2.25 -2.14 -1.60
CA ARG A 114 0.80 -2.13 -1.78
C ARG A 114 0.36 -2.36 -3.21
N VAL A 115 1.02 -1.78 -4.22
CA VAL A 115 0.71 -2.07 -5.63
C VAL A 115 0.76 -3.57 -5.90
N TRP A 116 1.82 -4.22 -5.44
CA TRP A 116 1.97 -5.66 -5.55
C TRP A 116 0.83 -6.39 -4.85
N CYS A 117 0.62 -6.13 -3.56
CA CYS A 117 -0.37 -6.82 -2.73
C CYS A 117 -1.79 -6.65 -3.28
N ASP A 118 -2.18 -5.43 -3.62
CA ASP A 118 -3.53 -5.11 -4.09
C ASP A 118 -3.78 -5.71 -5.48
N THR A 119 -2.74 -5.80 -6.34
CA THR A 119 -2.86 -6.51 -7.62
C THR A 119 -3.20 -7.98 -7.41
N PHE A 120 -2.48 -8.68 -6.53
CA PHE A 120 -2.77 -10.10 -6.25
C PHE A 120 -4.07 -10.30 -5.49
N ALA A 121 -4.46 -9.37 -4.61
CA ALA A 121 -5.76 -9.39 -3.97
C ALA A 121 -6.88 -9.29 -5.01
N MET A 122 -6.78 -8.35 -5.95
CA MET A 122 -7.73 -8.23 -7.07
C MET A 122 -7.79 -9.51 -7.89
N LEU A 123 -6.65 -10.13 -8.22
CA LEU A 123 -6.65 -11.39 -8.96
C LEU A 123 -7.39 -12.51 -8.21
N LEU A 124 -7.17 -12.64 -6.90
CA LEU A 124 -7.89 -13.61 -6.07
C LEU A 124 -9.39 -13.28 -5.98
N GLN A 125 -9.76 -12.02 -5.93
CA GLN A 125 -11.16 -11.58 -5.99
C GLN A 125 -11.79 -11.94 -7.34
N SER A 126 -11.09 -11.75 -8.47
CA SER A 126 -11.51 -12.26 -9.78
C SER A 126 -11.72 -13.77 -9.78
N MET A 127 -11.05 -14.51 -8.88
CA MET A 127 -11.18 -15.98 -8.72
C MET A 127 -12.35 -16.39 -7.82
N ASN A 128 -13.11 -15.41 -7.31
CA ASN A 128 -14.06 -15.61 -6.22
C ASN A 128 -13.39 -16.31 -5.01
N GLN A 129 -12.11 -16.00 -4.76
CA GLN A 129 -11.32 -16.58 -3.66
C GLN A 129 -11.14 -15.59 -2.53
N LEU A 130 -12.26 -15.21 -1.92
CA LEU A 130 -12.27 -14.22 -0.86
C LEU A 130 -11.79 -14.80 0.48
N LYS A 131 -11.98 -16.10 0.72
CA LYS A 131 -11.70 -16.75 2.02
C LYS A 131 -10.28 -16.49 2.55
N ILE A 132 -9.29 -16.49 1.67
CA ILE A 132 -7.89 -16.23 2.06
C ILE A 132 -7.68 -14.77 2.50
N LEU A 133 -8.38 -13.82 1.88
CA LEU A 133 -8.32 -12.40 2.24
C LEU A 133 -8.94 -12.17 3.63
N TRP A 134 -10.04 -12.84 3.93
CA TRP A 134 -10.67 -12.80 5.26
C TRP A 134 -9.77 -13.30 6.39
N LEU A 135 -8.84 -14.22 6.10
CA LEU A 135 -7.88 -14.73 7.08
C LEU A 135 -6.63 -13.84 7.18
N ILE A 136 -6.02 -13.52 6.04
CA ILE A 136 -4.73 -12.81 6.00
C ILE A 136 -4.88 -11.36 6.44
N VAL A 137 -5.96 -10.66 6.08
CA VAL A 137 -6.12 -9.22 6.38
C VAL A 137 -6.20 -8.94 7.89
N PRO A 138 -6.99 -9.67 8.69
CA PRO A 138 -6.96 -9.52 10.15
C PRO A 138 -5.62 -9.86 10.77
N CYS A 139 -4.96 -10.94 10.33
CA CYS A 139 -3.61 -11.29 10.80
C CYS A 139 -2.60 -10.18 10.50
N GLN A 140 -2.66 -9.61 9.29
CA GLN A 140 -1.84 -8.46 8.89
C GLN A 140 -2.10 -7.27 9.80
N ALA A 141 -3.36 -6.94 10.08
CA ALA A 141 -3.70 -5.82 10.95
C ALA A 141 -3.21 -6.01 12.39
N LEU A 142 -3.30 -7.23 12.93
CA LEU A 142 -2.78 -7.56 14.27
C LEU A 142 -1.26 -7.41 14.32
N ILE A 143 -0.54 -8.03 13.38
CA ILE A 143 0.93 -7.92 13.29
C ILE A 143 1.33 -6.45 13.07
N GLY A 144 0.57 -5.72 12.26
CA GLY A 144 0.73 -4.29 12.01
C GLY A 144 0.61 -3.48 13.29
N GLY A 145 -0.48 -3.64 14.04
CA GLY A 145 -0.69 -2.92 15.30
C GLY A 145 0.43 -3.17 16.31
N VAL A 146 0.84 -4.44 16.50
CA VAL A 146 1.90 -4.80 17.44
C VAL A 146 3.26 -4.22 17.03
N THR A 147 3.64 -4.37 15.77
CA THR A 147 4.93 -3.85 15.26
C THR A 147 4.97 -2.33 15.24
N GLN A 148 3.87 -1.67 14.85
CA GLN A 148 3.74 -0.22 14.93
C GLN A 148 3.86 0.27 16.36
N TRP A 149 3.21 -0.40 17.33
CA TRP A 149 3.31 -0.04 18.74
C TRP A 149 4.76 -0.05 19.23
N TYR A 150 5.50 -1.12 18.91
CA TYR A 150 6.89 -1.28 19.30
C TYR A 150 7.82 -0.24 18.64
N PHE A 151 7.72 -0.06 17.32
CA PHE A 151 8.64 0.83 16.61
C PHE A 151 8.30 2.32 16.77
N ALA A 152 7.02 2.68 16.96
CA ALA A 152 6.60 4.07 17.15
C ALA A 152 7.21 4.67 18.43
N GLU A 153 7.42 3.86 19.47
CA GLU A 153 8.02 4.30 20.73
C GLU A 153 9.48 4.74 20.58
N HIS A 154 10.24 4.11 19.68
CA HIS A 154 11.66 4.42 19.47
C HIS A 154 11.92 5.37 18.31
N TYR A 155 11.09 5.34 17.26
CA TYR A 155 11.37 6.03 15.99
C TYR A 155 10.24 6.96 15.51
N GLY A 156 9.18 7.16 16.31
CA GLY A 156 8.06 8.04 15.98
C GLY A 156 7.41 7.71 14.62
N ILE A 157 7.32 8.70 13.73
CA ILE A 157 6.68 8.57 12.41
C ILE A 157 7.35 7.47 11.57
N VAL A 158 8.68 7.42 11.61
CA VAL A 158 9.48 6.42 10.87
C VAL A 158 9.17 5.01 11.37
N GLY A 159 9.01 4.86 12.69
CA GLY A 159 8.64 3.59 13.32
C GLY A 159 7.29 3.04 12.87
N ILE A 160 6.30 3.91 12.68
CA ILE A 160 4.99 3.52 12.16
C ILE A 160 5.10 2.96 10.74
N LEU A 161 5.89 3.62 9.89
CA LEU A 161 6.10 3.16 8.51
C LEU A 161 6.85 1.83 8.46
N TYR A 162 7.85 1.64 9.32
CA TYR A 162 8.51 0.32 9.44
C TYR A 162 7.54 -0.76 9.88
N GLY A 163 6.67 -0.50 10.86
CA GLY A 163 5.63 -1.44 11.29
C GLY A 163 4.68 -1.81 10.15
N LEU A 164 4.26 -0.84 9.33
CA LEU A 164 3.44 -1.10 8.14
C LEU A 164 4.16 -1.97 7.11
N ILE A 165 5.38 -1.59 6.73
CA ILE A 165 6.17 -2.31 5.73
C ILE A 165 6.43 -3.75 6.19
N LEU A 166 6.85 -3.92 7.44
CA LEU A 166 7.13 -5.23 8.01
C LEU A 166 5.87 -6.11 8.05
N SER A 167 4.75 -5.54 8.49
CA SER A 167 3.47 -6.25 8.52
C SER A 167 3.04 -6.74 7.13
N PHE A 168 3.09 -5.87 6.11
CA PHE A 168 2.76 -6.26 4.74
C PHE A 168 3.73 -7.29 4.18
N SER A 169 5.02 -7.13 4.46
CA SER A 169 6.08 -8.04 3.99
C SER A 169 5.95 -9.43 4.60
N LEU A 170 5.61 -9.52 5.89
CA LEU A 170 5.44 -10.79 6.62
C LEU A 170 4.12 -11.50 6.33
N THR A 171 3.15 -10.86 5.67
CA THR A 171 1.83 -11.47 5.47
C THR A 171 1.42 -11.49 4.00
N VAL A 172 0.98 -10.35 3.49
CA VAL A 172 0.27 -10.23 2.21
C VAL A 172 1.23 -10.35 1.02
N PHE A 173 2.46 -9.86 1.17
CA PHE A 173 3.44 -9.75 0.08
C PHE A 173 3.74 -11.09 -0.60
N TRP A 174 3.86 -12.17 0.17
CA TRP A 174 4.16 -13.52 -0.31
C TRP A 174 2.95 -14.45 -0.20
N GLY A 175 2.09 -14.27 0.80
CA GLY A 175 0.89 -15.08 0.99
C GLY A 175 -0.07 -15.04 -0.19
N LEU A 176 -0.34 -13.86 -0.77
CA LEU A 176 -1.28 -13.75 -1.89
C LEU A 176 -0.73 -14.33 -3.21
N PRO A 177 0.50 -14.00 -3.66
CA PRO A 177 1.05 -14.57 -4.89
C PRO A 177 1.17 -16.09 -4.83
N VAL A 178 1.65 -16.66 -3.71
CA VAL A 178 1.82 -18.11 -3.55
C VAL A 178 0.47 -18.82 -3.65
N TYR A 179 -0.55 -18.31 -2.95
CA TYR A 179 -1.89 -18.89 -3.00
C TYR A 179 -2.52 -18.76 -4.41
N TYR A 180 -2.31 -17.64 -5.08
CA TYR A 180 -2.74 -17.46 -6.48
C TYR A 180 -2.08 -18.48 -7.41
N MET A 181 -0.75 -18.67 -7.34
CA MET A 181 -0.05 -19.64 -8.18
C MET A 181 -0.51 -21.07 -7.92
N TYR A 182 -0.67 -21.46 -6.66
CA TYR A 182 -1.17 -22.78 -6.28
C TYR A 182 -2.52 -23.08 -6.91
N LYS A 183 -3.43 -22.10 -6.85
CA LYS A 183 -4.78 -22.28 -7.37
C LYS A 183 -4.87 -22.18 -8.90
N SER A 184 -4.04 -21.32 -9.50
CA SER A 184 -3.92 -21.23 -10.96
C SER A 184 -3.48 -22.56 -11.57
N LYS A 185 -2.46 -23.23 -10.98
CA LYS A 185 -2.00 -24.56 -11.42
C LYS A 185 -3.04 -25.68 -11.30
N ARG A 186 -4.04 -25.52 -10.44
CA ARG A 186 -5.12 -26.51 -10.26
C ARG A 186 -6.27 -26.30 -11.25
N LEU A 187 -6.37 -25.11 -11.84
CA LEU A 187 -7.42 -24.71 -12.78
C LEU A 187 -6.96 -24.75 -14.24
N ALA A 188 -5.65 -24.66 -14.48
CA ALA A 188 -5.01 -24.86 -15.78
C ALA A 188 -4.77 -26.35 -16.06
#